data_AF-A0A840A386-F1
#
_entry.id   AF-A0A840A386-F1
#
_cell.length_a   1.000
_cell.length_b   1.000
_cell.length_c   1.000
_cell.angle_alpha   90.00
_cell.angle_beta   90.00
_cell.angle_gamma   90.00
#
_symmetry.space_group_name_H-M   'P 1'
#
loop_
_entity.id
_entity.type
_entity.pdbx_description
1 polymer ?
#
loop_
_entity_poly.entity_id
_entity_poly.type
_entity_poly.pdbx_seq_one_letter_code
_entity_poly.pdbx_strand_id
1 'polypeptide(L)'
;MRPPDGSFALTRDVDFRFYVGVHHPRLAWPLTLRGFRVCISANVLRDRVCDTPFVGCDEPWLLDSGAFTQVALQGGFSQPPRAYAAMIRRYAGTGLIAASTQDYMCEPVALKATGLTVARHQGLTIERFDAIRDAGVGRVHLLPVLQGRTPTTTAVTLRPMATASVLAPGWAWGRSASGRAALR
;
A
#
# COMPACT_ATOMS: atom_id res chain seq x y z
N MET A 1 -9.35 -1.41 25.09
CA MET A 1 -8.71 -0.15 24.64
C MET A 1 -7.82 -0.51 23.47
N ARG A 2 -8.03 0.08 22.28
CA ARG A 2 -7.25 -0.20 21.06
C ARG A 2 -5.82 0.34 21.27
N PRO A 3 -4.74 -0.42 20.98
CA PRO A 3 -3.40 0.15 21.02
C PRO A 3 -3.33 1.30 20.00
N PRO A 4 -2.65 2.40 20.33
CA PRO A 4 -2.54 3.54 19.44
C PRO A 4 -1.81 3.11 18.17
N ASP A 5 -2.53 3.06 17.04
CA ASP A 5 -1.88 2.93 15.75
C ASP A 5 -1.17 4.26 15.44
N GLY A 6 0.12 4.20 15.07
CA GLY A 6 0.92 5.41 14.81
C GLY A 6 0.37 6.26 13.66
N SER A 7 -0.45 5.65 12.81
CA SER A 7 -1.21 6.34 11.76
C SER A 7 -2.42 7.12 12.27
N PHE A 8 -2.89 6.91 13.51
CA PHE A 8 -4.17 7.45 13.99
C PHE A 8 -4.07 8.96 14.15
N ALA A 9 -2.99 9.44 14.78
CA ALA A 9 -2.67 10.86 14.83
C ALA A 9 -2.50 11.45 13.42
N LEU A 10 -1.97 10.66 12.48
CA LEU A 10 -1.78 11.01 11.08
C LEU A 10 -3.04 10.75 10.21
N THR A 11 -4.20 10.48 10.81
CA THR A 11 -5.49 10.27 10.11
C THR A 11 -6.67 11.03 10.74
N ARG A 12 -6.54 11.56 11.97
CA ARG A 12 -7.62 12.03 12.84
C ARG A 12 -8.50 13.19 12.34
N ASP A 13 -7.97 14.11 11.54
CA ASP A 13 -8.58 15.45 11.38
C ASP A 13 -9.45 15.68 10.13
N VAL A 14 -9.76 14.66 9.32
CA VAL A 14 -10.67 14.79 8.17
C VAL A 14 -11.31 13.44 7.81
N ASP A 15 -12.58 13.46 7.38
CA ASP A 15 -13.31 12.27 6.89
C ASP A 15 -12.64 11.61 5.68
N PHE A 16 -11.77 12.35 4.96
CA PHE A 16 -11.02 11.88 3.80
C PHE A 16 -9.66 12.57 3.65
N ARG A 17 -8.60 11.81 3.38
CA ARG A 17 -7.24 12.32 3.09
C ARG A 17 -6.85 11.96 1.67
N PHE A 18 -6.52 12.98 0.87
CA PHE A 18 -6.06 12.82 -0.50
C PHE A 18 -4.53 12.81 -0.58
N TYR A 19 -3.99 11.90 -1.39
CA TYR A 19 -2.56 11.78 -1.68
C TYR A 19 -2.36 11.87 -3.20
N VAL A 20 -1.62 12.87 -3.65
CA VAL A 20 -1.37 13.12 -5.08
C VAL A 20 -0.35 12.10 -5.59
N GLY A 21 -0.70 11.32 -6.62
CA GLY A 21 0.24 10.43 -7.28
C GLY A 21 1.33 11.21 -8.01
N VAL A 22 2.60 10.92 -7.72
CA VAL A 22 3.76 11.61 -8.28
C VAL A 22 4.71 10.63 -8.97
N HIS A 23 4.87 10.80 -10.28
CA HIS A 23 5.75 9.99 -11.12
C HIS A 23 7.24 10.35 -10.96
N HIS A 24 7.61 11.56 -10.51
CA HIS A 24 9.00 11.96 -10.30
C HIS A 24 9.22 12.63 -8.94
N PRO A 25 10.18 12.18 -8.11
CA PRO A 25 10.37 12.72 -6.76
C PRO A 25 10.60 14.25 -6.71
N ARG A 26 11.20 14.83 -7.75
CA ARG A 26 11.40 16.29 -7.86
C ARG A 26 10.09 17.09 -7.91
N LEU A 27 9.00 16.47 -8.35
CA LEU A 27 7.67 17.08 -8.42
C LEU A 27 6.94 17.00 -7.07
N ALA A 28 7.43 16.20 -6.11
CA ALA A 28 6.85 16.13 -4.77
C ALA A 28 7.11 17.43 -3.99
N TRP A 29 8.30 18.03 -4.12
CA TRP A 29 8.69 19.26 -3.42
C TRP A 29 7.70 20.44 -3.57
N PRO A 30 7.33 20.88 -4.80
CA PRO A 30 6.38 21.99 -4.93
C PRO A 30 4.98 21.66 -4.39
N LEU A 31 4.61 20.37 -4.32
CA LEU A 31 3.33 19.93 -3.76
C LEU A 31 3.36 19.92 -2.24
N THR A 32 4.41 19.36 -1.65
CA THR A 32 4.58 19.28 -0.19
C THR A 32 4.70 20.66 0.43
N LEU A 33 5.42 21.59 -0.21
CA LEU A 33 5.49 23.00 0.23
C LEU A 33 4.13 23.71 0.25
N ARG A 34 3.17 23.25 -0.56
CA ARG A 34 1.80 23.79 -0.60
C ARG A 34 0.85 23.02 0.32
N GLY A 35 1.38 22.13 1.17
CA GLY A 35 0.61 21.32 2.11
C GLY A 35 -0.07 20.09 1.50
N PHE A 36 0.23 19.74 0.25
CA PHE A 36 -0.30 18.52 -0.36
C PHE A 36 0.52 17.30 0.06
N ARG A 37 -0.20 16.21 0.35
CA ARG A 37 0.40 14.90 0.60
C ARG A 37 0.58 14.17 -0.72
N VAL A 38 1.59 13.31 -0.78
CA VAL A 38 1.98 12.64 -2.03
C VAL A 38 1.98 11.12 -1.88
N CYS A 39 1.75 10.44 -3.00
CA CYS A 39 1.95 9.01 -3.19
C CYS A 39 3.03 8.82 -4.26
N ILE A 40 4.11 8.13 -3.92
CA ILE A 40 5.29 7.99 -4.79
C ILE A 40 5.51 6.52 -5.13
N SER A 41 5.83 6.24 -6.39
CA SER A 41 6.15 4.88 -6.82
C SER A 41 7.54 4.42 -6.36
N ALA A 42 7.63 3.18 -5.89
CA ALA A 42 8.87 2.51 -5.55
C ALA A 42 9.83 2.39 -6.76
N ASN A 43 9.28 2.33 -7.97
CA ASN A 43 10.09 2.26 -9.20
C ASN A 43 11.04 3.46 -9.33
N VAL A 44 10.62 4.66 -8.92
CA VAL A 44 11.44 5.88 -9.05
C VAL A 44 12.32 6.15 -7.83
N LEU A 45 12.16 5.36 -6.76
CA LEU A 45 13.00 5.41 -5.57
C LEU A 45 14.03 4.28 -5.52
N ARG A 46 13.87 3.24 -6.36
CA ARG A 46 14.70 2.04 -6.40
C ARG A 46 16.19 2.31 -6.52
N ASP A 47 16.58 3.14 -7.48
CA ASP A 47 17.99 3.39 -7.79
C ASP A 47 18.54 4.63 -7.07
N ARG A 48 17.76 5.21 -6.13
CA ARG A 48 18.21 6.37 -5.37
C ARG A 48 19.22 5.94 -4.31
N VAL A 49 20.33 6.67 -4.26
CA VAL A 49 21.41 6.43 -3.29
C VAL A 49 21.16 7.14 -1.96
N CYS A 50 20.31 8.18 -1.93
CA CYS A 50 20.02 8.96 -0.72
C CYS A 50 18.85 8.41 0.11
N ASP A 51 18.94 8.53 1.44
CA ASP A 51 17.87 8.13 2.38
C ASP A 51 16.72 9.15 2.45
N THR A 52 16.91 10.34 1.89
CA THR A 52 15.86 11.34 1.67
C THR A 52 15.20 11.10 0.31
N PRO A 53 13.95 10.57 0.24
CA PRO A 53 13.34 10.22 -1.04
C PRO A 53 12.98 11.47 -1.87
N PHE A 54 12.58 12.55 -1.21
CA PHE A 54 12.25 13.86 -1.78
C PHE A 54 12.27 14.91 -0.67
N VAL A 55 12.29 16.20 -1.04
CA VAL A 55 12.27 17.28 -0.04
C VAL A 55 10.83 17.47 0.49
N GLY A 56 10.67 17.53 1.80
CA GLY A 56 9.36 17.50 2.47
C GLY A 56 8.85 16.09 2.78
N CYS A 57 9.73 15.08 2.75
CA CYS A 57 9.38 13.69 3.07
C CYS A 57 9.04 13.43 4.55
N ASP A 58 9.23 14.42 5.43
CA ASP A 58 8.85 14.33 6.83
C ASP A 58 7.32 14.47 7.02
N GLU A 59 6.63 15.06 6.04
CA GLU A 59 5.17 15.11 5.98
C GLU A 59 4.58 13.75 5.59
N PRO A 60 3.35 13.42 6.00
CA PRO A 60 2.71 12.15 5.67
C PRO A 60 2.67 11.86 4.17
N TRP A 61 3.21 10.71 3.75
CA TRP A 61 3.20 10.26 2.36
C TRP A 61 3.01 8.74 2.24
N LEU A 62 2.63 8.30 1.04
CA LEU A 62 2.39 6.90 0.70
C LEU A 62 3.41 6.39 -0.31
N LEU A 63 3.83 5.13 -0.14
CA LEU A 63 4.64 4.43 -1.14
C LEU A 63 3.75 3.50 -1.96
N ASP A 64 3.65 3.75 -3.25
CA ASP A 64 3.07 2.80 -4.20
C ASP A 64 4.14 1.78 -4.64
N SER A 65 3.82 0.49 -4.71
CA SER A 65 4.75 -0.57 -5.12
C SER A 65 5.20 -0.46 -6.58
N GLY A 66 4.48 0.32 -7.39
CA GLY A 66 4.74 0.46 -8.82
C GLY A 66 4.36 -0.79 -9.62
N ALA A 67 3.44 -1.59 -9.07
CA ALA A 67 2.98 -2.86 -9.62
C ALA A 67 2.55 -2.73 -11.08
N PHE A 68 1.71 -1.74 -11.41
CA PHE A 68 1.16 -1.58 -12.75
C PHE A 68 2.27 -1.55 -13.82
N THR A 69 3.29 -0.72 -13.62
CA THR A 69 4.43 -0.65 -14.54
C THR A 69 5.20 -1.97 -14.60
N GLN A 70 5.50 -2.58 -13.46
CA GLN A 70 6.31 -3.80 -13.40
C GLN A 70 5.58 -5.00 -14.03
N VAL A 71 4.35 -5.27 -13.61
CA VAL A 71 3.61 -6.46 -14.04
C VAL A 71 3.01 -6.27 -15.43
N ALA A 72 2.34 -5.15 -15.70
CA ALA A 72 1.65 -4.96 -16.97
C ALA A 72 2.60 -4.67 -18.15
N LEU A 73 3.78 -4.08 -17.90
CA LEU A 73 4.74 -3.74 -18.96
C LEU A 73 5.96 -4.65 -19.00
N GLN A 74 6.35 -5.26 -17.87
CA GLN A 74 7.57 -6.08 -17.78
C GLN A 74 7.28 -7.55 -17.43
N GLY A 75 6.02 -7.93 -17.24
CA GLY A 75 5.60 -9.30 -16.94
C GLY A 75 5.92 -9.76 -15.51
N GLY A 76 6.41 -8.87 -14.64
CA GLY A 76 6.71 -9.22 -13.25
C GLY A 76 7.53 -8.16 -12.52
N PHE A 77 7.71 -8.36 -11.21
CA PHE A 77 8.56 -7.49 -10.41
C PHE A 77 10.02 -7.85 -10.55
N SER A 78 10.84 -6.88 -10.95
CA SER A 78 12.30 -6.97 -10.87
C SER A 78 12.84 -7.05 -9.44
N GLN A 79 12.15 -6.40 -8.48
CA GLN A 79 12.52 -6.44 -7.06
C GLN A 79 11.83 -7.59 -6.30
N PRO A 80 12.59 -8.43 -5.58
CA PRO A 80 12.00 -9.43 -4.71
C PRO A 80 11.35 -8.80 -3.47
N PRO A 81 10.37 -9.48 -2.82
CA PRO A 81 9.71 -9.02 -1.60
C PRO A 81 10.64 -8.50 -0.50
N ARG A 82 11.75 -9.21 -0.22
CA ARG A 82 12.72 -8.82 0.81
C ARG A 82 13.42 -7.49 0.50
N ALA A 83 13.75 -7.23 -0.77
CA ALA A 83 14.38 -5.98 -1.19
C ALA A 83 13.38 -4.82 -1.10
N TYR A 84 12.12 -5.06 -1.43
CA TYR A 84 11.06 -4.07 -1.26
C TYR A 84 10.80 -3.74 0.21
N ALA A 85 10.74 -4.75 1.08
CA ALA A 85 10.64 -4.55 2.53
C ALA A 85 11.84 -3.75 3.09
N ALA A 86 13.06 -4.01 2.59
CA ALA A 86 14.24 -3.22 2.96
C ALA A 86 14.12 -1.75 2.51
N MET A 87 13.58 -1.48 1.32
CA MET A 87 13.30 -0.12 0.86
C MET A 87 12.25 0.57 1.74
N ILE A 88 11.19 -0.12 2.14
CA ILE A 88 10.18 0.44 3.05
C ILE A 88 10.84 0.82 4.39
N ARG A 89 11.65 -0.08 4.97
CA ARG A 89 12.37 0.18 6.23
C ARG A 89 13.33 1.36 6.11
N ARG A 90 14.03 1.47 4.98
CA ARG A 90 14.95 2.57 4.69
C ARG A 90 14.27 3.93 4.86
N TYR A 91 13.04 4.06 4.38
CA TYR A 91 12.28 5.31 4.48
C TYR A 91 11.35 5.39 5.69
N ALA A 92 11.33 4.38 6.57
CA ALA A 92 10.45 4.33 7.73
C ALA A 92 10.73 5.46 8.73
N GLY A 93 11.94 6.04 8.75
CA GLY A 93 12.29 7.20 9.58
C GLY A 93 11.65 8.51 9.13
N THR A 94 11.14 8.58 7.90
CA THR A 94 10.46 9.76 7.33
C THR A 94 8.97 9.76 7.68
N GLY A 95 8.18 10.65 7.05
CA GLY A 95 6.72 10.68 7.10
C GLY A 95 6.03 9.54 6.32
N LEU A 96 6.72 8.46 5.96
CA LEU A 96 6.13 7.32 5.26
C LEU A 96 5.14 6.61 6.20
N ILE A 97 3.84 6.76 5.94
CA ILE A 97 2.80 6.20 6.81
C ILE A 97 2.37 4.80 6.38
N ALA A 98 2.39 4.54 5.07
CA ALA A 98 1.98 3.25 4.53
C ALA A 98 2.57 2.98 3.15
N ALA A 99 2.72 1.70 2.83
CA ALA A 99 3.19 1.22 1.53
C ALA A 99 2.22 0.17 0.96
N SER A 100 1.85 0.27 -0.32
CA SER A 100 1.09 -0.79 -0.99
C SER A 100 1.94 -2.04 -1.19
N THR A 101 1.32 -3.22 -1.07
CA THR A 101 2.02 -4.47 -1.38
C THR A 101 2.32 -4.61 -2.88
N GLN A 102 3.19 -5.56 -3.24
CA GLN A 102 3.52 -5.89 -4.63
C GLN A 102 2.46 -6.81 -5.22
N ASP A 103 1.36 -6.24 -5.69
CA ASP A 103 0.25 -6.98 -6.25
C ASP A 103 0.42 -7.38 -7.71
N TYR A 104 -0.22 -8.48 -8.09
CA TYR A 104 -0.36 -8.91 -9.47
C TYR A 104 -1.79 -8.61 -9.90
N MET A 105 -1.96 -7.48 -10.59
CA MET A 105 -3.27 -6.94 -10.91
C MET A 105 -4.01 -7.78 -11.97
N CYS A 106 -5.33 -7.84 -11.87
CA CYS A 106 -6.15 -8.77 -12.66
C CYS A 106 -6.66 -8.18 -13.99
N GLU A 107 -6.23 -6.99 -14.41
CA GLU A 107 -6.60 -6.31 -15.65
C GLU A 107 -6.09 -7.06 -16.89
N PRO A 108 -6.74 -6.91 -18.08
CA PRO A 108 -6.39 -7.74 -19.25
C PRO A 108 -4.94 -7.55 -19.70
N VAL A 109 -4.43 -6.33 -19.56
CA VAL A 109 -3.04 -5.98 -19.91
C VAL A 109 -2.04 -6.76 -19.07
N ALA A 110 -2.29 -6.90 -17.77
CA ALA A 110 -1.42 -7.62 -16.85
C ALA A 110 -1.47 -9.12 -17.08
N LEU A 111 -2.67 -9.69 -17.23
CA LEU A 111 -2.83 -11.12 -17.53
C LEU A 111 -2.19 -11.50 -18.87
N LYS A 112 -2.29 -10.64 -19.87
CA LYS A 112 -1.63 -10.84 -21.18
C LYS A 112 -0.12 -10.77 -21.06
N ALA A 113 0.42 -9.82 -20.28
CA ALA A 113 1.86 -9.65 -20.10
C ALA A 113 2.50 -10.83 -19.37
N THR A 114 1.81 -11.42 -18.40
CA THR A 114 2.32 -12.56 -17.61
C THR A 114 1.97 -13.92 -18.20
N GLY A 115 0.90 -14.01 -19.00
CA GLY A 115 0.34 -15.28 -19.46
C GLY A 115 -0.35 -16.09 -18.36
N LEU A 116 -0.60 -15.49 -17.18
CA LEU A 116 -1.16 -16.18 -16.02
C LEU A 116 -2.66 -15.97 -15.88
N THR A 117 -3.31 -16.84 -15.11
CA THR A 117 -4.73 -16.73 -14.78
C THR A 117 -4.98 -15.73 -13.65
N VAL A 118 -6.21 -15.24 -13.53
CA VAL A 118 -6.66 -14.42 -12.39
C VAL A 118 -6.36 -15.11 -11.05
N ALA A 119 -6.67 -16.40 -10.93
CA ALA A 119 -6.40 -17.16 -9.70
C ALA A 119 -4.91 -17.19 -9.35
N ARG A 120 -4.02 -17.30 -10.35
CA ARG A 120 -2.58 -17.25 -10.10
C ARG A 120 -2.12 -15.85 -9.68
N HIS A 121 -2.65 -14.79 -10.30
CA HIS A 121 -2.38 -13.40 -9.90
C HIS A 121 -2.81 -13.12 -8.45
N GLN A 122 -3.98 -13.63 -8.05
CA GLN A 122 -4.45 -13.54 -6.66
C GLN A 122 -3.52 -14.28 -5.70
N GLY A 123 -3.12 -15.51 -6.04
CA GLY A 123 -2.15 -16.29 -5.27
C GLY A 123 -0.81 -15.57 -5.11
N LEU A 124 -0.24 -15.06 -6.21
CA LEU A 124 1.01 -14.28 -6.19
C LEU A 124 0.89 -13.01 -5.33
N THR A 125 -0.25 -12.33 -5.37
CA THR A 125 -0.49 -11.14 -4.54
C THR A 125 -0.47 -11.49 -3.05
N ILE A 126 -1.10 -12.59 -2.66
CA ILE A 126 -1.08 -13.10 -1.27
C ILE A 126 0.33 -13.52 -0.88
N GLU A 127 0.98 -14.36 -1.69
CA GLU A 127 2.36 -14.85 -1.46
C GLU A 127 3.34 -13.70 -1.23
N ARG A 128 3.23 -12.63 -2.02
CA ARG A 128 4.10 -11.46 -1.89
C ARG A 128 3.75 -10.60 -0.70
N PHE A 129 2.47 -10.43 -0.38
CA PHE A 129 2.05 -9.74 0.84
C PHE A 129 2.64 -10.42 2.08
N ASP A 130 2.49 -11.74 2.20
CA ASP A 130 3.06 -12.51 3.31
C ASP A 130 4.58 -12.39 3.32
N ALA A 131 5.26 -12.55 2.19
CA ALA A 131 6.71 -12.45 2.11
C ALA A 131 7.26 -11.04 2.48
N ILE A 132 6.56 -9.96 2.13
CA ILE A 132 6.94 -8.59 2.51
C ILE A 132 6.71 -8.38 4.01
N ARG A 133 5.55 -8.81 4.53
CA ARG A 133 5.22 -8.72 5.95
C ARG A 133 6.26 -9.48 6.80
N ASP A 134 6.55 -10.72 6.43
CA ASP A 134 7.47 -11.59 7.15
C ASP A 134 8.92 -11.07 7.08
N ALA A 135 9.29 -10.39 6.00
CA ALA A 135 10.57 -9.69 5.88
C ALA A 135 10.66 -8.42 6.76
N GLY A 136 9.54 -7.92 7.27
CA GLY A 136 9.41 -6.79 8.18
C GLY A 136 9.48 -5.41 7.52
N VAL A 137 8.54 -4.52 7.82
CA VAL A 137 8.46 -3.16 7.22
C VAL A 137 8.70 -2.03 8.24
N GLY A 138 9.15 -2.36 9.45
CA GLY A 138 9.34 -1.39 10.53
C GLY A 138 8.00 -0.84 11.03
N ARG A 139 7.92 0.48 11.23
CA ARG A 139 6.70 1.17 11.71
C ARG A 139 5.68 1.49 10.61
N VAL A 140 6.00 1.19 9.35
CA VAL A 140 5.17 1.54 8.19
C VAL A 140 4.02 0.55 8.06
N HIS A 141 2.80 1.04 7.80
CA HIS A 141 1.66 0.16 7.55
C HIS A 141 1.77 -0.47 6.16
N LEU A 142 1.78 -1.81 6.08
CA LEU A 142 1.71 -2.51 4.80
C LEU A 142 0.25 -2.63 4.37
N LEU A 143 -0.14 -1.91 3.31
CA LEU A 143 -1.49 -1.93 2.77
C LEU A 143 -1.70 -3.21 1.95
N PRO A 144 -2.62 -4.10 2.35
CA PRO A 144 -3.03 -5.21 1.49
C PRO A 144 -3.79 -4.65 0.28
N VAL A 145 -3.50 -5.20 -0.90
CA VAL A 145 -4.21 -4.86 -2.14
C VAL A 145 -5.08 -6.04 -2.53
N LEU A 146 -6.39 -5.83 -2.53
CA LEU A 146 -7.35 -6.85 -2.89
C LEU A 146 -7.43 -6.98 -4.40
N GLN A 147 -7.25 -8.19 -4.91
CA GLN A 147 -7.26 -8.47 -6.34
C GLN A 147 -8.47 -9.31 -6.76
N GLY A 148 -9.08 -8.89 -7.86
CA GLY A 148 -10.32 -9.43 -8.43
C GLY A 148 -11.02 -8.37 -9.27
N ARG A 149 -11.84 -8.77 -10.25
CA ARG A 149 -12.61 -7.83 -11.10
C ARG A 149 -14.07 -7.67 -10.66
N THR A 150 -14.53 -8.60 -9.84
CA THR A 150 -15.90 -8.66 -9.34
C THR A 150 -15.85 -8.84 -7.83
N PRO A 151 -16.87 -8.41 -7.08
CA PRO A 151 -16.91 -8.61 -5.63
C PRO A 151 -16.62 -10.05 -5.21
N THR A 152 -17.16 -11.03 -5.94
CA THR A 152 -16.95 -12.46 -5.71
C THR A 152 -15.50 -12.87 -5.91
N THR A 153 -14.83 -12.39 -6.96
CA THR A 153 -13.42 -12.72 -7.21
C THR A 153 -12.51 -12.01 -6.22
N THR A 154 -12.80 -10.77 -5.85
CA THR A 154 -12.03 -9.99 -4.87
C THR A 154 -12.07 -10.61 -3.46
N ALA A 155 -13.18 -11.24 -3.07
CA ALA A 155 -13.32 -11.92 -1.78
C ALA A 155 -12.25 -13.01 -1.52
N VAL A 156 -11.68 -13.60 -2.58
CA VAL A 156 -10.62 -14.61 -2.50
C VAL A 156 -9.34 -14.07 -1.84
N THR A 157 -8.98 -12.81 -2.11
CA THR A 157 -7.79 -12.18 -1.51
C THR A 157 -8.09 -11.51 -0.18
N LEU A 158 -9.35 -11.12 0.06
CA LEU A 158 -9.78 -10.48 1.30
C LEU A 158 -9.57 -11.36 2.52
N ARG A 159 -10.03 -12.61 2.47
CA ARG A 159 -10.04 -13.50 3.64
C ARG A 159 -8.62 -13.81 4.18
N PRO A 160 -7.65 -14.24 3.34
CA PRO A 160 -6.28 -14.51 3.82
C PRO A 160 -5.55 -13.24 4.27
N MET A 161 -5.69 -12.12 3.54
CA MET A 161 -5.04 -10.85 3.91
C MET A 161 -5.68 -10.24 5.17
N ALA A 162 -6.98 -10.48 5.37
CA ALA A 162 -7.65 -10.00 6.57
C ALA A 162 -7.15 -10.75 7.81
N THR A 163 -7.07 -12.08 7.78
CA THR A 163 -6.48 -12.84 8.90
C THR A 163 -5.02 -12.48 9.17
N ALA A 164 -4.27 -12.19 8.09
CA ALA A 164 -2.86 -11.86 8.12
C ALA A 164 -2.57 -10.45 8.67
N SER A 165 -3.46 -9.49 8.43
CA SER A 165 -3.38 -8.17 9.03
C SER A 165 -3.92 -8.21 10.48
N VAL A 166 -4.90 -9.10 10.84
CA VAL A 166 -5.66 -9.15 12.13
C VAL A 166 -4.76 -9.43 13.34
N LEU A 167 -3.53 -9.86 13.11
CA LEU A 167 -2.56 -10.13 14.19
C LEU A 167 -1.78 -8.91 14.69
N ALA A 168 -2.09 -7.69 14.23
CA ALA A 168 -1.96 -6.51 15.09
C ALA A 168 -3.27 -6.35 15.87
N PRO A 169 -3.31 -6.63 17.19
CA PRO A 169 -4.55 -6.65 17.96
C PRO A 169 -5.14 -5.24 18.03
N GLY A 170 -6.09 -4.92 17.14
CA GLY A 170 -6.68 -3.58 17.12
C GLY A 170 -7.64 -3.25 15.98
N TRP A 171 -7.75 -4.07 14.94
CA TRP A 171 -8.63 -3.75 13.82
C TRP A 171 -9.63 -4.87 13.56
N ALA A 172 -10.81 -4.72 14.16
CA ALA A 172 -12.01 -5.40 13.72
C ALA A 172 -12.82 -4.40 12.88
N TRP A 173 -13.21 -4.80 11.66
CA TRP A 173 -14.16 -4.04 10.85
C TRP A 173 -15.51 -4.02 11.57
N GLY A 174 -15.88 -2.86 12.11
CA GLY A 174 -17.19 -2.64 12.69
C GLY A 174 -18.26 -2.76 11.61
N ARG A 175 -19.08 -3.82 11.69
CA ARG A 175 -20.38 -3.84 11.02
C ARG A 175 -21.23 -2.73 11.63
N SER A 176 -21.35 -1.62 10.91
CA SER A 176 -22.40 -0.63 11.17
C SER A 176 -23.75 -1.29 10.87
N ALA A 177 -24.37 -1.88 11.90
CA ALA A 177 -25.80 -2.15 11.89
C ALA A 177 -26.51 -0.81 12.08
N SER A 178 -27.25 -0.40 11.05
CA SER A 178 -28.20 0.70 11.10
C SER A 178 -29.17 0.53 12.27
N GLY A 179 -29.28 1.56 13.11
CA GLY A 179 -30.33 1.68 14.11
C GLY A 179 -30.77 3.14 14.21
N ARG A 180 -31.90 3.47 13.57
CA ARG A 180 -32.63 4.71 13.79
C ARG A 180 -33.30 4.67 15.16
N ALA A 181 -33.19 5.76 15.92
CA ALA A 181 -34.21 6.33 16.82
C ALA A 181 -33.67 7.73 17.20
N ALA A 182 -34.15 8.86 16.64
CA ALA A 182 -35.43 9.52 16.84
C ALA A 182 -35.76 9.84 18.32
N LEU A 183 -35.75 11.16 18.64
CA LEU A 183 -36.44 11.86 19.74
C LEU A 183 -35.87 11.58 21.15
N ARG A 184 -35.56 12.54 22.03
CA ARG A 184 -35.96 13.95 22.23
C ARG A 184 -34.80 14.75 22.80
#